data_AF-A0A1M6ABH6-F1
#
_entry.id   AF-A0A1M6ABH6-F1
#
_cell.length_a   1.000
_cell.length_b   1.000
_cell.length_c   1.000
_cell.angle_alpha   90.00
_cell.angle_beta   90.00
_cell.angle_gamma   90.00
#
_symmetry.space_group_name_H-M   'P 1'
#
loop_
_entity.id
_entity.type
_entity.pdbx_description
1 polymer ?
#
loop_
_entity_poly.entity_id
_entity_poly.type
_entity_poly.pdbx_seq_one_letter_code
_entity_poly.pdbx_strand_id
1 'polypeptide(L)'
;MTRRRLPCLAALLALAAPPAMADGFGFRTPSGNIYCNGSVDGGDLSCTIVSRDTGSAPAGIACPAGNELHVDMLQTGAVRAGCGGPSGRPSAYTDVAEYGATAAFGRISCVSQRTGFECRNADGRGFLLSRAAQRIW
;
A
#
# COMPACT_ATOMS: atom_id res chain seq x y z
N MET A 1 9.38 48.02 56.37
CA MET A 1 10.32 47.22 55.54
C MET A 1 9.73 45.83 55.34
N THR A 2 8.95 45.66 54.27
CA THR A 2 8.15 44.46 53.97
C THR A 2 8.92 43.52 53.06
N ARG A 3 9.28 42.33 53.56
CA ARG A 3 9.96 41.26 52.80
C ARG A 3 8.93 40.48 51.97
N ARG A 4 8.93 40.67 50.64
CA ARG A 4 8.17 39.81 49.71
C ARG A 4 8.92 38.49 49.50
N ARG A 5 8.30 37.38 49.85
CA ARG A 5 8.79 36.02 49.53
C ARG A 5 8.36 35.69 48.10
N LEU A 6 9.32 35.40 47.22
CA LEU A 6 9.07 34.89 45.87
C LEU A 6 8.62 33.42 45.95
N PRO A 7 7.53 33.01 45.29
CA PRO A 7 7.17 31.60 45.19
C PRO A 7 8.01 30.92 44.09
N CYS A 8 8.55 29.75 44.43
CA CYS A 8 9.28 28.86 43.54
C CYS A 8 8.26 28.13 42.64
N LEU A 9 8.14 28.53 41.37
CA LEU A 9 7.32 27.79 40.39
C LEU A 9 8.11 26.57 39.89
N ALA A 10 7.65 25.38 40.25
CA ALA A 10 8.09 24.13 39.64
C ALA A 10 7.46 24.01 38.24
N ALA A 11 8.31 24.00 37.20
CA ALA A 11 7.88 23.82 35.82
C ALA A 11 7.60 22.34 35.54
N LEU A 12 6.33 22.00 35.28
CA LEU A 12 5.92 20.73 34.70
C LEU A 12 6.33 20.69 33.23
N LEU A 13 7.37 19.92 32.90
CA LEU A 13 7.74 19.59 31.51
C LEU A 13 6.71 18.58 30.96
N ALA A 14 5.72 19.07 30.22
CA ALA A 14 4.85 18.21 29.41
C ALA A 14 5.67 17.67 28.23
N LEU A 15 5.96 16.36 28.23
CA LEU A 15 6.51 15.67 27.07
C LEU A 15 5.44 15.63 25.97
N ALA A 16 5.49 16.58 25.04
CA ALA A 16 4.78 16.46 23.78
C ALA A 16 5.54 15.44 22.92
N ALA A 17 5.03 14.20 22.84
CA ALA A 17 5.51 13.25 21.84
C ALA A 17 5.23 13.83 20.44
N PRO A 18 6.19 13.83 19.52
CA PRO A 18 5.94 14.30 18.16
C PRO A 18 4.92 13.41 17.47
N PRO A 19 4.10 13.96 16.57
CA PRO A 19 3.17 13.16 15.77
C PRO A 19 3.97 12.20 14.90
N ALA A 20 3.60 10.91 14.94
CA ALA A 20 4.11 9.93 13.99
C ALA A 20 3.45 10.18 12.62
N MET A 21 4.22 10.73 11.67
CA MET A 21 3.81 10.80 10.27
C MET A 21 4.02 9.41 9.66
N ALA A 22 2.95 8.76 9.21
CA ALA A 22 3.08 7.57 8.39
C ALA A 22 3.38 8.02 6.96
N ASP A 23 4.61 7.80 6.48
CA ASP A 23 5.07 8.10 5.11
C ASP A 23 4.48 7.12 4.06
N GLY A 24 3.15 6.98 4.05
CA GLY A 24 2.43 6.15 3.10
C GLY A 24 1.97 6.97 1.89
N PHE A 25 2.36 6.54 0.68
CA PHE A 25 1.93 7.12 -0.59
C PHE A 25 0.85 6.25 -1.23
N GLY A 26 -0.35 6.82 -1.43
CA GLY A 26 -1.50 6.15 -2.04
C GLY A 26 -1.66 6.53 -3.51
N PHE A 27 -1.90 5.55 -4.40
CA PHE A 27 -2.12 5.79 -5.83
C PHE A 27 -2.99 4.70 -6.46
N ARG A 28 -3.51 4.98 -7.66
CA ARG A 28 -4.26 4.01 -8.46
C ARG A 28 -3.69 3.83 -9.86
N THR A 29 -4.00 2.73 -10.50
CA THR A 29 -3.81 2.57 -11.95
C THR A 29 -4.83 3.43 -12.73
N PRO A 30 -4.59 3.71 -14.02
CA PRO A 30 -5.49 4.56 -14.81
C PRO A 30 -6.92 4.00 -14.88
N SER A 31 -7.04 2.67 -14.93
CA SER A 31 -8.31 1.95 -14.89
C SER A 31 -9.12 2.16 -13.61
N GLY A 32 -8.48 2.58 -12.51
CA GLY A 32 -9.07 2.69 -11.17
C GLY A 32 -9.38 1.35 -10.50
N ASN A 33 -9.19 0.22 -11.19
CA ASN A 33 -9.48 -1.12 -10.68
C ASN A 33 -8.41 -1.64 -9.70
N ILE A 34 -7.19 -1.11 -9.78
CA ILE A 34 -6.08 -1.46 -8.89
C ILE A 34 -5.62 -0.19 -8.20
N TYR A 35 -5.44 -0.26 -6.89
CA TYR A 35 -4.87 0.81 -6.06
C TYR A 35 -3.91 0.26 -5.03
N CYS A 36 -2.98 1.09 -4.60
CA CYS A 36 -1.96 0.71 -3.63
C CYS A 36 -1.67 1.84 -2.65
N ASN A 37 -1.15 1.45 -1.49
CA ASN A 37 -0.45 2.32 -0.56
C ASN A 37 0.94 1.73 -0.33
N GLY A 38 1.99 2.54 -0.45
CA GLY A 38 3.36 2.07 -0.19
C GLY A 38 4.18 3.09 0.55
N SER A 39 5.15 2.63 1.34
CA SER A 39 6.12 3.51 1.95
C SER A 39 7.32 3.71 1.04
N VAL A 40 7.51 4.96 0.58
CA VAL A 40 8.58 5.30 -0.37
C VAL A 40 9.95 4.95 0.21
N ASP A 41 10.17 5.24 1.50
CA ASP A 41 11.42 4.96 2.21
C ASP A 41 11.34 3.67 3.06
N GLY A 42 10.15 3.28 3.54
CA GLY A 42 9.94 2.11 4.40
C GLY A 42 10.06 0.77 3.67
N GLY A 43 9.83 0.73 2.36
CA GLY A 43 10.01 -0.47 1.54
C GLY A 43 8.93 -1.51 1.74
N ASP A 44 7.68 -1.08 1.89
CA ASP A 44 6.48 -1.89 1.89
C ASP A 44 5.44 -1.36 0.91
N LEU A 45 4.60 -2.25 0.41
CA LEU A 45 3.55 -1.95 -0.55
C LEU A 45 2.35 -2.87 -0.30
N SER A 46 1.18 -2.27 -0.13
CA SER A 46 -0.11 -2.97 -0.06
C SER A 46 -0.98 -2.54 -1.23
N CYS A 47 -1.41 -3.49 -2.04
CA CYS A 47 -2.22 -3.27 -3.23
C CYS A 47 -3.54 -4.03 -3.15
N THR A 48 -4.59 -3.48 -3.75
CA THR A 48 -5.88 -4.12 -3.89
C THR A 48 -6.31 -4.09 -5.35
N ILE A 49 -6.81 -5.21 -5.86
CA ILE A 49 -7.58 -5.26 -7.11
C ILE A 49 -9.06 -5.48 -6.79
N VAL A 50 -9.89 -4.54 -7.23
CA VAL A 50 -11.31 -4.45 -6.88
C VAL A 50 -12.12 -5.52 -7.61
N SER A 51 -11.92 -5.64 -8.92
CA SER A 51 -12.65 -6.55 -9.78
C SER A 51 -11.70 -7.41 -10.61
N ARG A 52 -11.99 -8.71 -10.64
CA ARG A 52 -11.28 -9.70 -11.43
C ARG A 52 -12.27 -10.50 -12.28
N ASP A 53 -11.82 -11.04 -13.39
CA ASP A 53 -12.64 -11.91 -14.24
C ASP A 53 -12.85 -13.27 -13.57
N THR A 54 -13.96 -13.93 -13.87
CA THR A 54 -14.29 -15.25 -13.28
C THR A 54 -13.18 -16.26 -13.58
N GLY A 55 -12.71 -16.98 -12.55
CA GLY A 55 -11.65 -17.99 -12.67
C GLY A 55 -10.22 -17.43 -12.62
N SER A 56 -10.03 -16.12 -12.52
CA SER A 56 -8.69 -15.49 -12.46
C SER A 56 -8.07 -15.44 -11.05
N ALA A 57 -8.61 -16.17 -10.07
CA ALA A 57 -8.09 -16.16 -8.71
C ALA A 57 -6.62 -16.65 -8.67
N PRO A 58 -5.77 -16.10 -7.79
CA PRO A 58 -4.40 -16.56 -7.66
C PRO A 58 -4.32 -18.02 -7.18
N ALA A 59 -3.30 -18.73 -7.65
CA ALA A 59 -3.07 -20.12 -7.27
C ALA A 59 -2.94 -20.27 -5.74
N GLY A 60 -3.63 -21.26 -5.17
CA GLY A 60 -3.60 -21.54 -3.73
C GLY A 60 -4.43 -20.59 -2.87
N ILE A 61 -5.15 -19.64 -3.47
CA ILE A 61 -5.99 -18.68 -2.73
C ILE A 61 -7.45 -18.85 -3.16
N ALA A 62 -8.29 -19.30 -2.22
CA ALA A 62 -9.73 -19.40 -2.40
C ALA A 62 -10.36 -18.01 -2.31
N CYS A 63 -10.40 -17.29 -3.44
CA CYS A 63 -10.98 -15.96 -3.55
C CYS A 63 -12.31 -16.00 -4.29
N PRO A 64 -13.46 -15.76 -3.61
CA PRO A 64 -14.76 -15.72 -4.27
C PRO A 64 -14.80 -14.72 -5.44
N ALA A 65 -15.58 -15.04 -6.46
CA ALA A 65 -15.84 -14.10 -7.55
C ALA A 65 -16.55 -12.85 -6.98
N GLY A 66 -16.11 -11.67 -7.43
CA GLY A 66 -16.63 -10.38 -6.95
C GLY A 66 -15.95 -9.85 -5.68
N ASN A 67 -15.18 -10.66 -4.96
CA ASN A 67 -14.40 -10.19 -3.82
C ASN A 67 -13.08 -9.55 -4.29
N GLU A 68 -12.62 -8.55 -3.55
CA GLU A 68 -11.31 -7.95 -3.76
C GLU A 68 -10.17 -8.92 -3.43
N LEU A 69 -9.01 -8.71 -4.03
CA LEU A 69 -7.76 -9.37 -3.63
C LEU A 69 -6.81 -8.30 -3.12
N HIS A 70 -6.34 -8.50 -1.90
CA HIS A 70 -5.30 -7.72 -1.27
C HIS A 70 -3.97 -8.45 -1.45
N VAL A 71 -2.91 -7.70 -1.75
CA VAL A 71 -1.56 -8.20 -1.93
C VAL A 71 -0.60 -7.28 -1.19
N ASP A 72 0.17 -7.85 -0.28
CA ASP A 72 1.18 -7.15 0.51
C ASP A 72 2.56 -7.66 0.14
N MET A 73 3.50 -6.73 0.00
CA MET A 73 4.89 -7.03 -0.32
C MET A 73 5.82 -6.14 0.47
N LEU A 74 6.90 -6.75 0.98
CA LEU A 74 8.03 -6.05 1.54
C LEU A 74 9.17 -6.03 0.51
N GLN A 75 10.15 -5.15 0.73
CA GLN A 75 11.36 -5.04 -0.07
C GLN A 75 12.20 -6.32 -0.17
N THR A 76 11.94 -7.31 0.68
CA THR A 76 12.49 -8.68 0.66
C THR A 76 11.43 -9.67 1.16
N GLY A 77 11.60 -10.95 0.88
CA GLY A 77 10.71 -12.02 1.32
C GLY A 77 9.55 -12.30 0.37
N ALA A 78 8.65 -13.19 0.81
CA ALA A 78 7.50 -13.62 0.00
C ALA A 78 6.40 -12.56 -0.05
N VAL A 79 5.69 -12.53 -1.17
CA VAL A 79 4.44 -11.78 -1.32
C VAL A 79 3.33 -12.50 -0.56
N ARG A 80 2.51 -11.73 0.15
CA ARG A 80 1.32 -12.22 0.83
C ARG A 80 0.08 -11.77 0.08
N ALA A 81 -0.92 -12.62 0.02
CA ALA A 81 -2.18 -12.26 -0.60
C ALA A 81 -3.36 -12.88 0.15
N GLY A 82 -4.47 -12.15 0.16
CA GLY A 82 -5.68 -12.51 0.88
C GLY A 82 -6.90 -11.88 0.24
N CYS A 83 -8.07 -12.39 0.59
CA CYS A 83 -9.33 -11.97 0.00
C CYS A 83 -10.08 -11.02 0.92
N GLY A 84 -10.57 -9.93 0.33
CA GLY A 84 -11.45 -8.99 0.99
C GLY A 84 -12.92 -9.36 0.86
N GLY A 85 -13.77 -8.45 1.31
CA GLY A 85 -15.17 -8.42 0.92
C GLY A 85 -15.36 -7.84 -0.48
N PRO A 86 -16.58 -7.90 -1.05
CA PRO A 86 -16.90 -7.19 -2.28
C PRO A 86 -17.11 -5.69 -1.99
N SER A 87 -16.38 -4.81 -2.68
CA SER A 87 -16.66 -3.37 -2.66
C SER A 87 -17.37 -2.90 -3.94
N GLY A 88 -16.99 -3.47 -5.09
CA GLY A 88 -17.44 -3.05 -6.42
C GLY A 88 -17.09 -1.61 -6.78
N ARG A 89 -16.28 -0.92 -5.96
CA ARG A 89 -16.02 0.52 -6.09
C ARG A 89 -14.57 0.75 -6.49
N PRO A 90 -14.31 1.43 -7.63
CA PRO A 90 -12.96 1.87 -7.96
C PRO A 90 -12.37 2.75 -6.86
N SER A 91 -11.03 2.80 -6.82
CA SER A 91 -10.32 3.63 -5.86
C SER A 91 -10.65 5.11 -6.00
N ALA A 92 -10.74 5.81 -4.85
CA ALA A 92 -10.88 7.26 -4.78
C ALA A 92 -9.53 8.01 -4.78
N TYR A 93 -8.39 7.31 -4.89
CA TYR A 93 -7.09 7.98 -4.96
C TYR A 93 -6.97 8.84 -6.21
N THR A 94 -6.38 10.03 -6.02
CA THR A 94 -6.19 11.04 -7.07
C THR A 94 -4.89 10.84 -7.82
N ASP A 95 -3.86 10.32 -7.16
CA ASP A 95 -2.58 10.01 -7.80
C ASP A 95 -2.70 8.79 -8.70
N VAL A 96 -2.19 8.92 -9.92
CA VAL A 96 -2.32 7.89 -10.97
C VAL A 96 -0.95 7.41 -11.42
N ALA A 97 -0.73 6.10 -11.33
CA ALA A 97 0.40 5.44 -11.97
C ALA A 97 0.09 5.21 -13.46
N GLU A 98 0.35 6.22 -14.29
CA GLU A 98 0.08 6.19 -15.73
C GLU A 98 0.65 4.95 -16.43
N TYR A 99 0.03 4.53 -17.53
CA TYR A 99 0.57 3.40 -18.29
C TYR A 99 1.95 3.73 -18.86
N GLY A 100 2.90 2.82 -18.65
CA GLY A 100 4.32 3.00 -18.93
C GLY A 100 5.10 3.59 -17.75
N ALA A 101 4.44 4.06 -16.70
CA ALA A 101 5.11 4.58 -15.52
C ALA A 101 5.78 3.46 -14.72
N THR A 102 6.94 3.79 -14.15
CA THR A 102 7.68 2.94 -13.22
C THR A 102 7.89 3.71 -11.92
N ALA A 103 7.77 3.04 -10.79
CA ALA A 103 7.97 3.64 -9.46
C ALA A 103 8.74 2.69 -8.54
N ALA A 104 9.37 3.26 -7.52
CA ALA A 104 10.09 2.49 -6.50
C ALA A 104 9.61 2.84 -5.09
N PHE A 105 9.55 1.82 -4.23
CA PHE A 105 9.22 1.91 -2.81
C PHE A 105 10.29 1.13 -2.05
N GLY A 106 11.32 1.82 -1.56
CA GLY A 106 12.57 1.19 -1.14
C GLY A 106 13.17 0.33 -2.24
N ARG A 107 13.33 -0.98 -1.99
CA ARG A 107 13.81 -1.95 -3.00
C ARG A 107 12.69 -2.72 -3.73
N ILE A 108 11.48 -2.17 -3.70
CA ILE A 108 10.36 -2.63 -4.54
C ILE A 108 10.35 -1.79 -5.81
N SER A 109 10.26 -2.44 -6.98
CA SER A 109 10.05 -1.77 -8.26
C SER A 109 8.73 -2.19 -8.85
N CYS A 110 7.92 -1.23 -9.29
CA CYS A 110 6.61 -1.45 -9.88
C CYS A 110 6.49 -0.80 -11.24
N VAL A 111 5.73 -1.43 -12.14
CA VAL A 111 5.41 -0.93 -13.48
C VAL A 111 3.91 -1.01 -13.74
N SER A 112 3.34 0.08 -14.25
CA SER A 112 1.94 0.14 -14.67
C SER A 112 1.86 -0.06 -16.18
N GLN A 113 1.20 -1.14 -16.62
CA GLN A 113 1.00 -1.44 -18.03
C GLN A 113 -0.47 -1.67 -18.34
N ARG A 114 -0.85 -1.56 -19.61
CA ARG A 114 -2.22 -1.89 -20.06
C ARG A 114 -2.57 -3.35 -19.82
N THR A 115 -1.55 -4.21 -19.83
CA THR A 115 -1.65 -5.67 -19.58
C THR A 115 -1.73 -6.02 -18.10
N GLY A 116 -1.36 -5.11 -17.20
CA GLY A 116 -1.38 -5.35 -15.76
C GLY A 116 -0.49 -4.39 -14.98
N PHE A 117 -0.61 -4.46 -13.66
CA PHE A 117 0.27 -3.79 -12.71
C PHE A 117 1.19 -4.84 -12.09
N GLU A 118 2.50 -4.67 -12.27
CA GLU A 118 3.50 -5.65 -11.84
C GLU A 118 4.47 -5.00 -10.85
N CYS A 119 4.79 -5.71 -9.77
CA CYS A 119 5.78 -5.28 -8.80
C CYS A 119 6.71 -6.43 -8.43
N ARG A 120 7.97 -6.09 -8.13
CA ARG A 120 9.02 -7.04 -7.75
C ARG A 120 9.90 -6.45 -6.66
N ASN A 121 10.32 -7.29 -5.72
CA ASN A 121 11.21 -6.91 -4.63
C ASN A 121 12.67 -7.36 -4.88
N ALA A 122 13.55 -7.07 -3.92
CA ALA A 122 14.99 -7.33 -4.05
C ALA A 122 15.34 -8.81 -4.18
N ASP A 123 14.50 -9.71 -3.65
CA ASP A 123 14.70 -11.16 -3.72
C ASP A 123 14.17 -11.76 -5.03
N GLY A 124 13.62 -10.92 -5.91
CA GLY A 124 12.99 -11.36 -7.17
C GLY A 124 11.58 -11.91 -7.02
N ARG A 125 11.01 -11.86 -5.81
CA ARG A 125 9.60 -12.18 -5.56
C ARG A 125 8.73 -11.02 -6.02
N GLY A 126 7.50 -11.33 -6.40
CA GLY A 126 6.63 -10.31 -6.99
C GLY A 126 5.23 -10.77 -7.29
N PHE A 127 4.49 -9.87 -7.89
CA PHE A 127 3.14 -10.12 -8.34
C PHE A 127 2.82 -9.37 -9.63
N LEU A 128 1.82 -9.89 -10.35
CA LEU A 128 1.12 -9.20 -11.42
C LEU A 128 -0.38 -9.24 -11.13
N LEU A 129 -1.01 -8.07 -11.20
CA LEU A 129 -2.46 -7.89 -11.06
C LEU A 129 -3.06 -7.34 -12.35
N SER A 130 -4.13 -7.96 -12.82
CA SER A 130 -4.92 -7.52 -13.97
C SER A 130 -6.34 -8.05 -13.84
N ARG A 131 -7.28 -7.65 -14.69
CA ARG A 131 -8.62 -8.28 -14.67
C ARG A 131 -8.54 -9.78 -15.00
N ALA A 132 -7.71 -10.14 -15.98
CA ALA A 132 -7.66 -11.49 -16.54
C ALA A 132 -6.81 -12.48 -15.72
N ALA A 133 -5.82 -12.00 -14.96
CA ALA A 133 -4.86 -12.86 -14.28
C ALA A 133 -4.28 -12.22 -13.00
N GLN A 134 -4.15 -13.04 -11.95
CA GLN A 134 -3.31 -12.74 -10.79
C GLN A 134 -2.15 -13.73 -10.75
N ARG A 135 -0.92 -13.24 -10.68
CA ARG A 135 0.29 -14.08 -10.56
C ARG A 135 1.07 -13.62 -9.34
N ILE A 136 1.58 -14.57 -8.59
CA ILE A 136 2.46 -14.35 -7.43
C ILE A 136 3.63 -15.32 -7.57
N TRP A 137 4.86 -14.85 -7.38
CA TRP A 137 6.07 -15.67 -7.50
C TRP A 137 7.13 -15.28 -6.48
#